data_AF-A0AAN6VA37-F1
#
_entry.id   AF-A0AAN6VA37-F1
#
_cell.length_a   1.000
_cell.length_b   1.000
_cell.length_c   1.000
_cell.angle_alpha   90.00
_cell.angle_beta   90.00
_cell.angle_gamma   90.00
#
_symmetry.space_group_name_H-M   'P 1'
#
loop_
_entity.id
_entity.type
_entity.pdbx_description
1 polymer ?
#
loop_
_entity_poly.entity_id
_entity_poly.type
_entity_poly.pdbx_seq_one_letter_code
_entity_poly.pdbx_strand_id
1 'polypeptide(L)'
;MFTLKSFVMAYGLAAVADAHMLLRLPAPYTSPAIQSSPLAADGSNFPCQSTGGPFQGTPTKMAKGSKQQLGFTGSAVHGGGSCQVSITYDKNPTKDSSFKVIHSIIGGCPARNTAGNLPPNPDGAAPDTYDFTIPDDIPSGEATLAWSWVNKIGNREFYMNCAPVTIDGEGGSESALAALPDMFVANIASQGTCATKEGVDTEYPNPGKSVEKAPGAALGPPVGECGASSGGGSGGSATASASPAGTPAARFRRAPLVV
;
A
#
# COMPACT_ATOMS: atom_id res chain seq x y z
N MET A 1 36.05 -41.24 -45.77
CA MET A 1 35.62 -39.85 -45.51
C MET A 1 34.57 -39.89 -44.41
N PHE A 2 34.94 -39.55 -43.18
CA PHE A 2 34.01 -39.48 -42.05
C PHE A 2 33.61 -38.02 -41.83
N THR A 3 32.34 -37.71 -42.04
CA THR A 3 31.80 -36.36 -41.86
C THR A 3 31.45 -36.16 -40.39
N LEU A 4 32.26 -35.40 -39.67
CA LEU A 4 32.03 -35.02 -38.28
C LEU A 4 30.91 -33.96 -38.25
N LYS A 5 29.72 -34.32 -37.75
CA LYS A 5 28.63 -33.38 -37.52
C LYS A 5 28.87 -32.65 -36.21
N SER A 6 29.35 -31.42 -36.29
CA SER A 6 29.49 -30.51 -35.15
C SER A 6 28.11 -30.16 -34.60
N PHE A 7 27.77 -30.68 -33.42
CA PHE A 7 26.67 -30.15 -32.61
C PHE A 7 27.15 -28.89 -31.90
N VAL A 8 26.71 -27.73 -32.37
CA VAL A 8 26.87 -26.47 -31.63
C VAL A 8 25.79 -26.44 -30.55
N MET A 9 26.16 -26.80 -29.32
CA MET A 9 25.30 -26.62 -28.15
C MET A 9 25.39 -25.15 -27.73
N ALA A 10 24.41 -24.34 -28.16
CA ALA A 10 24.29 -22.97 -27.69
C ALA A 10 23.77 -22.98 -26.25
N TYR A 11 24.67 -22.81 -25.29
CA TYR A 11 24.30 -22.45 -23.93
C TYR A 11 23.77 -21.00 -23.96
N GLY A 12 22.44 -20.86 -23.96
CA GLY A 12 21.82 -19.56 -23.74
C GLY A 12 22.11 -19.11 -22.31
N LEU A 13 23.01 -18.13 -22.14
CA LEU A 13 23.06 -17.36 -20.90
C LEU A 13 21.75 -16.58 -20.80
N ALA A 14 20.83 -17.04 -19.96
CA ALA A 14 19.72 -16.21 -19.49
C ALA A 14 20.33 -15.12 -18.60
N ALA A 15 20.61 -13.96 -19.17
CA ALA A 15 20.91 -12.76 -18.39
C ALA A 15 19.64 -12.41 -17.60
N VAL A 16 19.62 -12.72 -16.31
CA VAL A 16 18.59 -12.27 -15.39
C VAL A 16 18.87 -10.78 -15.12
N ALA A 17 18.46 -9.91 -16.04
CA ALA A 17 18.48 -8.48 -15.79
C ALA A 17 17.37 -8.18 -14.78
N ASP A 18 17.75 -7.94 -13.52
CA ASP A 18 16.80 -7.56 -12.46
C ASP A 18 16.32 -6.12 -12.68
N ALA A 19 15.33 -5.98 -13.55
CA ALA A 19 14.80 -4.71 -14.00
C ALA A 19 13.54 -4.27 -13.22
N HIS A 20 13.26 -4.90 -12.09
CA HIS A 20 12.14 -4.55 -11.21
C HIS A 20 12.29 -3.16 -10.59
N MET A 21 11.29 -2.77 -9.80
CA MET A 21 11.07 -1.39 -9.41
C MET A 21 11.75 -1.08 -8.08
N LEU A 22 12.45 0.05 -8.03
CA LEU A 22 13.12 0.61 -6.86
C LEU A 22 12.46 1.92 -6.43
N LEU A 23 12.34 2.13 -5.12
CA LEU A 23 12.00 3.43 -4.58
C LEU A 23 13.11 4.46 -4.89
N ARG A 24 12.72 5.58 -5.51
CA ARG A 24 13.61 6.71 -5.80
C ARG A 24 13.26 7.95 -4.97
N LEU A 25 11.97 8.19 -4.75
CA LEU A 25 11.46 9.31 -3.95
C LEU A 25 10.44 8.78 -2.94
N PRO A 26 10.56 9.10 -1.64
CA PRO A 26 11.73 9.75 -1.01
C PRO A 26 13.02 8.96 -1.18
N ALA A 27 14.16 9.61 -0.92
CA ALA A 27 15.46 8.95 -1.03
C ALA A 27 15.51 7.74 -0.06
N PRO A 28 15.78 6.52 -0.57
CA PRO A 28 15.75 5.31 0.23
C PRO A 28 16.92 5.24 1.22
N TYR A 29 16.86 4.28 2.15
CA TYR A 29 18.03 3.86 2.91
C TYR A 29 19.17 3.42 1.96
N THR A 30 20.40 3.72 2.34
CA THR A 30 21.63 3.21 1.70
C THR A 30 22.18 1.98 2.40
N SER A 31 21.72 1.71 3.62
CA SER A 31 21.97 0.48 4.40
C SER A 31 20.69 0.12 5.14
N PRO A 32 20.13 -1.10 4.98
CA PRO A 32 20.48 -2.04 3.91
C PRO A 32 20.31 -1.35 2.54
N ALA A 33 21.15 -1.73 1.57
CA ALA A 33 21.01 -1.22 0.21
C ALA A 33 19.75 -1.79 -0.41
N ILE A 34 18.85 -0.92 -0.90
CA ILE A 34 17.62 -1.38 -1.55
C ILE A 34 17.92 -2.22 -2.80
N GLN A 35 17.10 -3.22 -3.03
CA GLN A 35 17.16 -4.13 -4.18
C GLN A 35 15.84 -4.05 -4.95
N SER A 36 15.88 -4.30 -6.25
CA SER A 36 14.70 -4.31 -7.12
C SER A 36 13.93 -5.61 -6.98
N SER A 37 14.60 -6.71 -6.60
CA SER A 37 13.98 -7.98 -6.25
C SER A 37 12.91 -7.85 -5.15
N PRO A 38 11.83 -8.67 -5.21
CA PRO A 38 10.84 -8.73 -4.15
C PRO A 38 11.45 -9.25 -2.83
N LEU A 39 10.72 -9.10 -1.74
CA LEU A 39 11.08 -9.79 -0.50
C LEU A 39 11.05 -11.30 -0.70
N ALA A 40 11.90 -12.01 0.05
CA ALA A 40 11.93 -13.45 0.03
C ALA A 40 10.60 -14.01 0.54
N ALA A 41 10.06 -15.03 -0.13
CA ALA A 41 8.75 -15.60 0.21
C ALA A 41 8.68 -16.21 1.63
N ASP A 42 9.82 -16.57 2.22
CA ASP A 42 9.91 -17.00 3.62
C ASP A 42 9.94 -15.82 4.62
N GLY A 43 10.16 -14.60 4.13
CA GLY A 43 10.28 -13.36 4.89
C GLY A 43 11.60 -13.18 5.62
N SER A 44 12.65 -13.92 5.21
CA SER A 44 14.01 -13.81 5.78
C SER A 44 14.62 -12.40 5.69
N ASN A 45 14.11 -11.56 4.78
CA ASN A 45 14.51 -10.16 4.63
C ASN A 45 13.36 -9.14 4.86
N PHE A 46 12.26 -9.56 5.51
CA PHE A 46 11.20 -8.65 5.92
C PHE A 46 11.50 -8.04 7.31
N PRO A 47 11.30 -6.73 7.53
CA PRO A 47 10.88 -5.69 6.58
C PRO A 47 12.08 -4.99 5.89
N CYS A 48 11.79 -4.12 4.92
CA CYS A 48 12.76 -3.20 4.32
C CYS A 48 14.00 -3.85 3.67
N GLN A 49 13.90 -5.12 3.25
CA GLN A 49 15.03 -5.91 2.73
C GLN A 49 16.18 -6.05 3.75
N SER A 50 15.88 -5.90 5.04
CA SER A 50 16.87 -6.00 6.10
C SER A 50 17.28 -7.45 6.32
N THR A 51 18.57 -7.71 6.25
CA THR A 51 19.19 -8.99 6.66
C THR A 51 20.03 -8.80 7.93
N GLY A 52 19.71 -7.77 8.71
CA GLY A 52 20.51 -7.29 9.84
C GLY A 52 21.43 -6.11 9.48
N GLY A 53 22.08 -5.55 10.49
CA GLY A 53 22.92 -4.35 10.35
C GLY A 53 22.16 -3.03 10.58
N PRO A 54 22.85 -1.89 10.51
CA PRO A 54 22.26 -0.59 10.81
C PRO A 54 21.45 -0.05 9.62
N PHE A 55 20.35 0.65 9.94
CA PHE A 55 19.65 1.49 8.99
C PHE A 55 20.38 2.82 8.81
N GLN A 56 20.82 3.14 7.60
CA GLN A 56 21.57 4.36 7.28
C GLN A 56 21.07 5.00 5.98
N GLY A 57 21.05 6.33 5.96
CA GLY A 57 20.64 7.14 4.83
C GLY A 57 20.41 8.57 5.28
N THR A 58 20.30 9.51 4.35
CA THR A 58 20.00 10.91 4.67
C THR A 58 18.50 11.10 4.77
N PRO A 59 17.94 11.48 5.94
CA PRO A 59 16.50 11.62 6.09
C PRO A 59 15.93 12.70 5.16
N THR A 60 14.83 12.39 4.50
CA THR A 60 14.03 13.40 3.79
C THR A 60 13.13 14.12 4.78
N LYS A 61 13.24 15.44 4.91
CA LYS A 61 12.36 16.23 5.77
C LYS A 61 10.98 16.39 5.15
N MET A 62 9.93 16.13 5.92
CA MET A 62 8.55 16.20 5.49
C MET A 62 7.71 16.87 6.56
N ALA A 63 7.10 18.01 6.25
CA ALA A 63 6.21 18.67 7.20
C ALA A 63 4.86 17.94 7.27
N LYS A 64 4.25 17.90 8.45
CA LYS A 64 2.85 17.52 8.61
C LYS A 64 1.93 18.30 7.68
N GLY A 65 0.94 17.61 7.09
CA GLY A 65 0.02 18.17 6.09
C GLY A 65 0.65 18.48 4.72
N SER A 66 1.96 18.31 4.56
CA SER A 66 2.61 18.58 3.26
C SER A 66 2.37 17.44 2.28
N LYS A 67 2.20 17.82 1.02
CA LYS A 67 2.20 16.89 -0.11
C LYS A 67 3.64 16.49 -0.44
N GLN A 68 3.84 15.19 -0.59
CA GLN A 68 5.11 14.53 -0.88
C GLN A 68 4.97 13.71 -2.16
N GLN A 69 6.11 13.41 -2.79
CA GLN A 69 6.15 12.61 -4.01
C GLN A 69 6.71 11.22 -3.75
N LEU A 70 6.02 10.22 -4.28
CA LEU A 70 6.45 8.85 -4.42
C LEU A 70 6.88 8.62 -5.86
N GLY A 71 8.09 8.13 -6.08
CA GLY A 71 8.64 7.92 -7.42
C GLY A 71 9.63 6.76 -7.47
N PHE A 72 9.78 6.20 -8.67
CA PHE A 72 10.50 4.93 -8.85
C PHE A 72 11.53 4.96 -9.97
N THR A 73 12.40 3.95 -9.97
CA THR A 73 13.33 3.59 -11.03
C THR A 73 13.13 2.11 -11.37
N GLY A 74 13.25 1.73 -12.65
CA GLY A 74 13.07 0.36 -13.12
C GLY A 74 12.14 0.27 -14.33
N SER A 75 11.94 -0.95 -14.83
CA SER A 75 11.12 -1.19 -16.04
C SER A 75 10.17 -2.38 -15.94
N ALA A 76 10.37 -3.31 -15.01
CA ALA A 76 9.46 -4.43 -14.78
C ALA A 76 8.34 -4.04 -13.79
N VAL A 77 7.32 -3.38 -14.33
CA VAL A 77 6.16 -2.86 -13.57
C VAL A 77 5.03 -3.89 -13.43
N HIS A 78 5.14 -5.07 -14.04
CA HIS A 78 4.18 -6.19 -13.92
C HIS A 78 2.72 -5.82 -14.20
N GLY A 79 2.47 -4.94 -15.16
CA GLY A 79 1.14 -4.43 -15.47
C GLY A 79 0.52 -3.57 -14.35
N GLY A 80 1.35 -3.08 -13.44
CA GLY A 80 0.97 -2.35 -12.24
C GLY A 80 0.65 -3.27 -11.07
N GLY A 81 -0.49 -3.02 -10.43
CA GLY A 81 -0.86 -3.57 -9.13
C GLY A 81 -1.18 -2.45 -8.15
N SER A 82 -1.11 -2.77 -6.86
CA SER A 82 -1.46 -1.85 -5.79
C SER A 82 -0.26 -1.60 -4.88
N CYS A 83 -0.14 -0.36 -4.41
CA CYS A 83 0.91 0.05 -3.49
C CYS A 83 0.34 0.67 -2.22
N GLN A 84 1.13 0.64 -1.13
CA GLN A 84 0.90 1.48 0.03
C GLN A 84 2.15 2.30 0.35
N VAL A 85 1.89 3.48 0.92
CA VAL A 85 2.87 4.25 1.68
C VAL A 85 2.51 4.12 3.15
N SER A 86 3.44 3.61 3.93
CA SER A 86 3.26 3.38 5.37
C SER A 86 4.40 4.00 6.17
N ILE A 87 4.18 4.28 7.45
CA ILE A 87 5.16 4.90 8.35
C ILE A 87 5.31 4.13 9.65
N THR A 88 6.52 4.08 10.18
CA THR A 88 6.81 3.64 11.56
C THR A 88 7.84 4.58 12.18
N TYR A 89 7.77 4.79 13.49
CA TYR A 89 8.77 5.54 14.26
C TYR A 89 9.89 4.64 14.82
N ASP A 90 9.86 3.34 14.49
CA ASP A 90 10.93 2.43 14.84
C ASP A 90 12.20 2.79 14.05
N LYS A 91 13.27 3.13 14.79
CA LYS A 91 14.55 3.53 14.21
C LYS A 91 15.25 2.41 13.44
N ASN A 92 15.03 1.17 13.85
CA ASN A 92 15.52 -0.03 13.17
C ASN A 92 14.34 -1.01 13.05
N PRO A 93 13.51 -0.89 12.00
CA PRO A 93 12.33 -1.72 11.86
C PRO A 93 12.68 -3.21 11.82
N THR A 94 11.87 -4.00 12.51
CA THR A 94 11.97 -5.46 12.56
C THR A 94 10.67 -6.09 12.09
N LYS A 95 10.62 -7.41 11.99
CA LYS A 95 9.37 -8.13 11.65
C LYS A 95 8.22 -7.87 12.62
N ASP A 96 8.51 -7.38 13.83
CA ASP A 96 7.52 -7.08 14.87
C ASP A 96 7.14 -5.58 14.88
N SER A 97 7.75 -4.77 14.01
CA SER A 97 7.41 -3.36 13.85
C SER A 97 6.05 -3.18 13.19
N SER A 98 5.24 -2.27 13.73
CA SER A 98 3.97 -1.86 13.11
C SER A 98 4.24 -0.72 12.15
N PHE A 99 3.94 -0.96 10.86
CA PHE A 99 3.90 0.07 9.84
C PHE A 99 2.46 0.52 9.64
N LYS A 100 2.22 1.83 9.69
CA LYS A 100 0.89 2.43 9.63
C LYS A 100 0.63 3.08 8.28
N VAL A 101 -0.47 2.70 7.63
CA VAL A 101 -0.82 3.17 6.28
C VAL A 101 -1.20 4.65 6.32
N ILE A 102 -0.50 5.46 5.52
CA ILE A 102 -0.83 6.87 5.32
C ILE A 102 -1.41 7.15 3.93
N HIS A 103 -1.16 6.29 2.94
CA HIS A 103 -1.73 6.40 1.61
C HIS A 103 -1.79 5.03 0.91
N SER A 104 -2.87 4.76 0.19
CA SER A 104 -3.02 3.57 -0.66
C SER A 104 -3.25 3.98 -2.12
N ILE A 105 -2.52 3.35 -3.04
CA ILE A 105 -2.71 3.48 -4.48
C ILE A 105 -3.21 2.13 -4.99
N ILE A 106 -4.47 2.05 -5.39
CA ILE A 106 -5.11 0.80 -5.79
C ILE A 106 -5.23 0.77 -7.31
N GLY A 107 -4.42 -0.10 -7.91
CA GLY A 107 -4.27 -0.19 -9.36
C GLY A 107 -3.33 0.85 -9.93
N GLY A 108 -2.65 0.46 -11.02
CA GLY A 108 -1.78 1.36 -11.78
C GLY A 108 -0.52 1.83 -11.04
N CYS A 109 -0.10 1.17 -9.96
CA CYS A 109 1.19 1.43 -9.32
C CYS A 109 2.14 0.24 -9.58
N PRO A 110 3.42 0.45 -9.93
CA PRO A 110 4.14 1.74 -9.98
C PRO A 110 4.10 2.47 -11.33
N ALA A 111 3.40 1.95 -12.34
CA ALA A 111 3.16 2.66 -13.59
C ALA A 111 1.68 2.60 -13.99
N ARG A 112 1.09 3.75 -14.25
CA ARG A 112 -0.31 3.89 -14.67
C ARG A 112 -0.45 3.43 -16.12
N ASN A 113 -1.65 2.98 -16.48
CA ASN A 113 -2.04 2.68 -17.87
C ASN A 113 -1.06 1.77 -18.64
N THR A 114 -0.34 0.87 -17.95
CA THR A 114 0.64 -0.03 -18.56
C THR A 114 0.12 -1.47 -18.46
N ALA A 115 -0.02 -2.16 -19.60
CA ALA A 115 -0.55 -3.53 -19.64
C ALA A 115 0.47 -4.62 -19.27
N GLY A 116 1.77 -4.29 -19.29
CA GLY A 116 2.87 -5.20 -19.02
C GLY A 116 4.09 -4.44 -18.51
N ASN A 117 5.30 -4.88 -18.87
CA ASN A 117 6.53 -4.18 -18.50
C ASN A 117 6.83 -3.02 -19.47
N LEU A 118 7.56 -2.02 -18.99
CA LEU A 118 8.12 -0.94 -19.80
C LEU A 118 9.27 -1.47 -20.67
N PRO A 119 9.71 -0.72 -21.71
CA PRO A 119 10.95 -1.04 -22.40
C PRO A 119 12.11 -1.23 -21.41
N PRO A 120 12.96 -2.27 -21.57
CA PRO A 120 14.01 -2.58 -20.61
C PRO A 120 14.92 -1.40 -20.34
N ASN A 121 14.89 -0.90 -19.11
CA ASN A 121 15.75 0.16 -18.61
C ASN A 121 15.78 0.09 -17.08
N PRO A 122 16.68 -0.72 -16.49
CA PRO A 122 16.74 -0.90 -15.04
C PRO A 122 17.08 0.41 -14.30
N ASP A 123 17.80 1.33 -14.95
CA ASP A 123 18.19 2.63 -14.40
C ASP A 123 17.23 3.76 -14.80
N GLY A 124 16.18 3.44 -15.56
CA GLY A 124 15.20 4.39 -16.06
C GLY A 124 14.25 4.86 -14.97
N ALA A 125 14.00 6.16 -14.89
CA ALA A 125 12.90 6.65 -14.08
C ALA A 125 11.57 6.08 -14.60
N ALA A 126 10.71 5.63 -13.68
CA ALA A 126 9.35 5.23 -14.01
C ALA A 126 8.58 6.43 -14.60
N PRO A 127 7.60 6.19 -15.49
CA PRO A 127 6.88 7.27 -16.19
C PRO A 127 6.00 8.09 -15.24
N ASP A 128 5.58 7.51 -14.13
CA ASP A 128 4.67 8.12 -13.17
C ASP A 128 5.35 8.45 -11.84
N THR A 129 4.88 9.53 -11.24
CA THR A 129 5.00 9.80 -9.80
C THR A 129 3.60 9.86 -9.19
N TYR A 130 3.55 9.63 -7.88
CA TYR A 130 2.31 9.62 -7.09
C TYR A 130 2.46 10.62 -5.96
N ASP A 131 1.38 11.32 -5.64
CA ASP A 131 1.37 12.24 -4.52
C ASP A 131 0.78 11.55 -3.29
N PHE A 132 1.41 11.73 -2.13
CA PHE A 132 0.81 11.40 -0.85
C PHE A 132 0.94 12.58 0.10
N THR A 133 0.20 12.59 1.20
CA THR A 133 0.24 13.67 2.20
C THR A 133 0.62 13.09 3.54
N ILE A 134 1.53 13.75 4.26
CA ILE A 134 1.83 13.40 5.64
C ILE A 134 0.62 13.79 6.52
N PRO A 135 0.03 12.87 7.30
CA PRO A 135 -1.04 13.22 8.22
C PRO A 135 -0.61 14.35 9.18
N ASP A 136 -1.53 15.24 9.51
CA ASP A 136 -1.26 16.38 10.39
C ASP A 136 -1.36 16.02 11.88
N ASP A 137 -1.92 14.86 12.19
CA ASP A 137 -2.24 14.40 13.54
C ASP A 137 -1.30 13.30 14.08
N ILE A 138 -0.30 12.86 13.31
CA ILE A 138 0.73 11.93 13.77
C ILE A 138 1.86 12.65 14.54
N PRO A 139 2.68 11.93 15.35
CA PRO A 139 3.84 12.52 16.03
C PRO A 139 4.84 13.19 15.08
N SER A 140 5.77 13.94 15.63
CA SER A 140 6.95 14.46 14.90
C SER A 140 8.17 13.65 15.28
N GLY A 141 9.19 13.59 14.41
CA GLY A 141 10.46 12.92 14.71
C GLY A 141 11.06 12.14 13.56
N GLU A 142 12.15 11.42 13.85
CA GLU A 142 12.74 10.46 12.93
C GLU A 142 11.78 9.28 12.73
N ALA A 143 11.53 8.92 11.47
CA ALA A 143 10.66 7.83 11.11
C ALA A 143 11.19 7.09 9.88
N THR A 144 10.68 5.88 9.68
CA THR A 144 10.84 5.10 8.46
C THR A 144 9.57 5.17 7.65
N LEU A 145 9.68 5.59 6.38
CA LEU A 145 8.61 5.46 5.40
C LEU A 145 8.86 4.22 4.56
N ALA A 146 7.84 3.39 4.36
CA ALA A 146 7.87 2.21 3.53
C ALA A 146 6.96 2.39 2.31
N TRP A 147 7.52 2.15 1.13
CA TRP A 147 6.74 1.80 -0.04
C TRP A 147 6.61 0.28 -0.08
N SER A 148 5.37 -0.21 -0.17
CA SER A 148 5.09 -1.60 -0.47
C SER A 148 4.29 -1.73 -1.76
N TRP A 149 4.51 -2.81 -2.49
CA TRP A 149 3.83 -3.10 -3.76
C TRP A 149 3.53 -4.58 -3.90
N VAL A 150 2.29 -4.87 -4.30
CA VAL A 150 1.86 -6.20 -4.74
C VAL A 150 1.52 -6.14 -6.23
N ASN A 151 2.27 -6.93 -7.00
CA ASN A 151 2.24 -6.91 -8.46
C ASN A 151 0.98 -7.60 -9.02
N LYS A 152 0.44 -7.01 -10.09
CA LYS A 152 -0.75 -7.55 -10.76
C LYS A 152 -0.46 -8.86 -11.49
N ILE A 153 0.59 -8.88 -12.31
CA ILE A 153 0.92 -10.00 -13.22
C ILE A 153 2.20 -10.71 -12.76
N GLY A 154 2.29 -12.02 -12.94
CA GLY A 154 3.49 -12.82 -12.64
C GLY A 154 3.41 -13.59 -11.33
N ASN A 155 4.55 -13.81 -10.68
CA ASN A 155 4.58 -14.47 -9.38
C ASN A 155 3.83 -13.64 -8.33
N ARG A 156 3.32 -14.28 -7.28
CA ARG A 156 2.68 -13.56 -6.17
C ARG A 156 3.78 -13.04 -5.25
N GLU A 157 4.17 -11.80 -5.44
CA GLU A 157 5.33 -11.20 -4.79
C GLU A 157 4.93 -10.02 -3.90
N PHE A 158 5.81 -9.64 -3.00
CA PHE A 158 5.66 -8.47 -2.15
C PHE A 158 6.96 -7.67 -2.18
N TYR A 159 6.90 -6.48 -2.75
CA TYR A 159 8.03 -5.57 -2.84
C TYR A 159 7.96 -4.59 -1.68
N MET A 160 9.11 -4.27 -1.09
CA MET A 160 9.19 -3.27 -0.02
C MET A 160 10.54 -2.59 -0.05
N ASN A 161 10.55 -1.27 -0.23
CA ASN A 161 11.73 -0.44 0.03
C ASN A 161 11.38 0.62 1.06
N CYS A 162 12.36 0.98 1.88
CA CYS A 162 12.19 1.92 2.97
C CYS A 162 13.11 3.13 2.83
N ALA A 163 12.68 4.25 3.38
CA ALA A 163 13.38 5.52 3.36
C ALA A 163 13.39 6.15 4.75
N PRO A 164 14.53 6.73 5.18
CA PRO A 164 14.55 7.57 6.37
C PRO A 164 13.84 8.89 6.08
N VAL A 165 12.96 9.30 6.99
CA VAL A 165 12.28 10.59 6.93
C VAL A 165 12.34 11.28 8.28
N THR A 166 12.16 12.59 8.28
CA THR A 166 11.94 13.38 9.49
C THR A 166 10.61 14.10 9.35
N ILE A 167 9.67 13.78 10.23
CA ILE A 167 8.36 14.43 10.27
C ILE A 167 8.46 15.68 11.14
N ASP A 168 8.27 16.84 10.52
CA ASP A 168 8.34 18.15 11.16
C ASP A 168 6.94 18.73 11.40
N GLY A 169 6.79 19.50 12.48
CA GLY A 169 5.53 20.17 12.85
C GLY A 169 5.22 20.05 14.34
N GLU A 170 4.25 20.82 14.82
CA GLU A 170 3.75 20.73 16.20
C GLU A 170 2.58 19.75 16.32
N GLY A 171 2.20 19.39 17.55
CA GLY A 171 1.04 18.55 17.83
C GLY A 171 1.19 17.09 17.41
N GLY A 172 0.03 16.44 17.20
CA GLY A 172 -0.08 15.02 16.89
C GLY A 172 0.06 14.10 18.10
N SER A 173 -0.33 12.83 17.94
CA SER A 173 -0.39 11.88 19.05
C SER A 173 -0.13 10.44 18.62
N GLU A 174 0.42 9.64 19.55
CA GLU A 174 0.57 8.20 19.37
C GLU A 174 -0.78 7.50 19.14
N SER A 175 -1.87 8.02 19.70
CA SER A 175 -3.21 7.47 19.48
C SER A 175 -3.70 7.71 18.05
N ALA A 176 -3.40 8.86 17.45
CA ALA A 176 -3.71 9.12 16.04
C ALA A 176 -2.90 8.19 15.11
N LEU A 177 -1.60 8.01 15.39
CA LEU A 177 -0.77 7.04 14.68
C LEU A 177 -1.32 5.60 14.83
N ALA A 178 -1.67 5.20 16.06
CA ALA A 178 -2.22 3.87 16.33
C ALA A 178 -3.58 3.61 15.67
N ALA A 179 -4.37 4.67 15.45
CA ALA A 179 -5.67 4.60 14.76
C ALA A 179 -5.55 4.43 13.24
N LEU A 180 -4.36 4.66 12.66
CA LEU A 180 -4.11 4.31 11.27
C LEU A 180 -4.07 2.78 11.10
N PRO A 181 -4.54 2.26 9.95
CA PRO A 181 -4.44 0.83 9.69
C PRO A 181 -3.01 0.33 9.67
N ASP A 182 -2.82 -0.92 10.07
CA ASP A 182 -1.57 -1.62 9.78
C ASP A 182 -1.40 -1.84 8.27
N MET A 183 -0.14 -1.76 7.82
CA MET A 183 0.25 -2.02 6.44
C MET A 183 -0.19 -3.42 6.02
N PHE A 184 -0.76 -3.52 4.83
CA PHE A 184 -1.08 -4.79 4.22
C PHE A 184 0.21 -5.56 3.91
N VAL A 185 0.27 -6.82 4.36
CA VAL A 185 1.36 -7.75 4.07
C VAL A 185 0.76 -9.04 3.52
N ALA A 186 1.28 -9.52 2.40
CA ALA A 186 0.82 -10.74 1.74
C ALA A 186 1.99 -11.44 1.05
N ASN A 187 1.78 -12.69 0.67
CA ASN A 187 2.75 -13.52 -0.08
C ASN A 187 4.07 -13.78 0.67
N ILE A 188 4.12 -13.54 1.99
CA ILE A 188 5.27 -13.78 2.86
C ILE A 188 4.87 -14.75 3.97
N ALA A 189 5.44 -15.96 3.95
CA ALA A 189 5.00 -17.07 4.80
C ALA A 189 5.17 -16.79 6.30
N SER A 190 6.22 -16.09 6.71
CA SER A 190 6.43 -15.70 8.12
C SER A 190 5.47 -14.63 8.62
N GLN A 191 4.68 -14.01 7.74
CA GLN A 191 3.75 -12.93 8.07
C GLN A 191 2.28 -13.41 8.10
N GLY A 192 2.02 -14.66 7.69
CA GLY A 192 0.71 -15.28 7.78
C GLY A 192 0.27 -15.95 6.48
N THR A 193 -1.04 -16.13 6.34
CA THR A 193 -1.66 -16.85 5.21
C THR A 193 -2.20 -15.92 4.12
N CYS A 194 -2.07 -14.60 4.29
CA CYS A 194 -2.58 -13.64 3.32
C CYS A 194 -1.85 -13.79 1.97
N ALA A 195 -2.63 -13.93 0.90
CA ALA A 195 -2.13 -14.07 -0.45
C ALA A 195 -2.92 -13.20 -1.43
N THR A 196 -2.23 -12.75 -2.47
CA THR A 196 -2.81 -12.00 -3.58
C THR A 196 -3.18 -12.93 -4.74
N LYS A 197 -4.06 -12.47 -5.63
CA LYS A 197 -4.42 -13.16 -6.86
C LYS A 197 -3.73 -12.51 -8.06
N GLU A 198 -3.34 -13.33 -9.02
CA GLU A 198 -2.86 -12.83 -10.30
C GLU A 198 -3.98 -12.18 -11.12
N GLY A 199 -3.63 -11.16 -11.90
CA GLY A 199 -4.51 -10.50 -12.86
C GLY A 199 -5.39 -9.40 -12.26
N VAL A 200 -5.35 -9.21 -10.93
CA VAL A 200 -6.15 -8.17 -10.24
C VAL A 200 -5.27 -7.13 -9.59
N ASP A 201 -5.76 -5.90 -9.57
CA ASP A 201 -5.28 -4.82 -8.74
C ASP A 201 -5.85 -5.04 -7.33
N THR A 202 -5.01 -5.46 -6.39
CA THR A 202 -5.46 -5.91 -5.06
C THR A 202 -6.14 -4.75 -4.32
N GLU A 203 -7.41 -4.95 -3.94
CA GLU A 203 -8.15 -4.02 -3.11
C GLU A 203 -7.84 -4.32 -1.64
N TYR A 204 -7.16 -3.39 -0.97
CA TYR A 204 -6.74 -3.58 0.42
C TYR A 204 -7.96 -3.63 1.35
N PRO A 205 -8.03 -4.60 2.29
CA PRO A 205 -9.09 -4.64 3.30
C PRO A 205 -9.14 -3.38 4.19
N ASN A 206 -7.98 -2.78 4.44
CA ASN A 206 -7.83 -1.55 5.22
C ASN A 206 -6.95 -0.52 4.47
N PRO A 207 -7.51 0.22 3.51
CA PRO A 207 -6.72 1.13 2.68
C PRO A 207 -6.39 2.46 3.38
N GLY A 208 -6.95 2.71 4.57
CA GLY A 208 -6.84 4.00 5.27
C GLY A 208 -7.77 5.06 4.69
N LYS A 209 -7.58 6.32 5.14
CA LYS A 209 -8.42 7.46 4.74
C LYS A 209 -7.98 8.11 3.42
N SER A 210 -6.72 7.93 3.03
CA SER A 210 -6.13 8.52 1.83
C SER A 210 -5.94 7.45 0.78
N VAL A 211 -6.77 7.47 -0.26
CA VAL A 211 -6.83 6.42 -1.29
C VAL A 211 -6.91 7.03 -2.68
N GLU A 212 -5.99 6.64 -3.57
CA GLU A 212 -6.11 6.82 -5.02
C GLU A 212 -6.52 5.49 -5.64
N LYS A 213 -7.55 5.49 -6.51
CA LYS A 213 -7.93 4.33 -7.31
C LYS A 213 -7.73 4.65 -8.78
N ALA A 214 -6.94 3.84 -9.50
CA ALA A 214 -6.71 4.07 -10.92
C ALA A 214 -8.01 3.84 -11.72
N PRO A 215 -8.35 4.72 -12.67
CA PRO A 215 -9.46 4.49 -13.58
C PRO A 215 -9.31 3.17 -14.33
N GLY A 216 -10.34 2.32 -14.31
CA GLY A 216 -10.31 1.02 -14.98
C GLY A 216 -9.46 -0.06 -14.29
N ALA A 217 -9.05 0.14 -13.03
CA ALA A 217 -8.38 -0.89 -12.24
C ALA A 217 -9.24 -2.18 -12.17
N ALA A 218 -8.59 -3.32 -12.36
CA ALA A 218 -9.21 -4.64 -12.29
C ALA A 218 -9.23 -5.10 -10.83
N LEU A 219 -10.11 -4.51 -10.01
CA LEU A 219 -10.12 -4.72 -8.57
C LEU A 219 -10.41 -6.17 -8.18
N GLY A 220 -9.70 -6.67 -7.17
CA GLY A 220 -9.99 -7.98 -6.59
C GLY A 220 -9.52 -8.07 -5.13
N PRO A 221 -10.26 -8.78 -4.26
CA PRO A 221 -9.86 -8.95 -2.87
C PRO A 221 -8.70 -9.95 -2.77
N PRO A 222 -7.81 -9.79 -1.78
CA PRO A 222 -6.85 -10.82 -1.41
C PRO A 222 -7.58 -12.03 -0.79
N VAL A 223 -6.84 -13.10 -0.49
CA VAL A 223 -7.36 -14.33 0.11
C VAL A 223 -6.56 -14.74 1.33
N GLY A 224 -7.19 -15.44 2.27
CA GLY A 224 -6.58 -15.79 3.56
C GLY A 224 -6.82 -14.72 4.62
N GLU A 225 -5.99 -14.73 5.66
CA GLU A 225 -6.09 -13.81 6.80
C GLU A 225 -5.34 -12.51 6.52
N CYS A 226 -6.00 -11.56 5.86
CA CYS A 226 -5.38 -10.34 5.33
C CYS A 226 -5.59 -9.08 6.19
N GLY A 227 -5.82 -9.27 7.50
CA GLY A 227 -6.30 -8.23 8.39
C GLY A 227 -7.77 -7.91 8.12
N ALA A 228 -8.65 -8.09 9.12
CA ALA A 228 -10.05 -7.74 8.97
C ALA A 228 -10.20 -6.23 8.74
N SER A 229 -11.18 -5.81 7.93
CA SER A 229 -11.52 -4.40 7.82
C SER A 229 -11.89 -3.85 9.21
N SER A 230 -11.08 -3.01 9.84
CA SER A 230 -11.50 -2.21 10.99
C SER A 230 -12.33 -1.02 10.51
N GLY A 231 -13.23 -1.27 9.56
CA GLY A 231 -14.28 -0.37 9.15
C GLY A 231 -15.36 -0.38 10.23
N GLY A 232 -15.25 0.56 11.17
CA GLY A 232 -16.36 1.00 11.99
C GLY A 232 -17.45 1.58 11.10
N GLY A 233 -18.24 0.71 10.48
CA GLY A 233 -19.51 1.05 9.88
C GLY A 233 -20.56 1.17 10.97
N SER A 234 -20.76 2.38 11.50
CA SER A 234 -22.05 2.75 12.08
C SER A 234 -23.09 2.69 10.96
N GLY A 235 -23.71 1.53 10.81
CA GLY A 235 -24.68 1.22 9.77
C GLY A 235 -25.92 0.60 10.40
N GLY A 236 -26.74 1.47 10.99
CA GLY A 236 -28.20 1.31 11.06
C GLY A 236 -28.74 0.12 11.84
N SER A 237 -29.00 0.34 13.14
CA SER A 237 -30.14 -0.32 13.78
C SER A 237 -31.42 0.08 13.04
N ALA A 238 -31.92 -0.79 12.18
CA ALA A 238 -33.27 -0.70 11.67
C ALA A 238 -34.22 -1.44 12.62
N THR A 239 -35.43 -0.87 12.74
CA THR A 239 -36.63 -1.29 13.50
C THR A 239 -36.68 -0.76 14.95
N ALA A 240 -37.67 0.05 15.36
CA ALA A 240 -38.92 0.48 14.74
C ALA A 240 -39.28 1.89 15.22
N SER A 241 -39.55 2.81 14.29
CA SER A 241 -40.23 4.07 14.60
C SER A 241 -41.74 3.84 14.56
N ALA A 242 -42.40 4.10 15.67
CA ALA A 242 -43.85 4.07 15.81
C ALA A 242 -44.51 5.09 14.88
N SER A 243 -45.63 4.69 14.28
CA SER A 243 -46.50 5.52 13.45
C SER A 243 -46.95 6.80 14.17
N PRO A 244 -47.03 7.96 13.50
CA PRO A 244 -47.68 9.12 14.08
C PRO A 244 -49.20 8.91 14.11
N ALA A 245 -49.77 9.17 15.28
CA ALA A 245 -51.21 9.18 15.53
C ALA A 245 -51.91 10.25 14.66
N GLY A 246 -53.04 9.87 14.08
CA GLY A 246 -53.89 10.74 13.27
C GLY A 246 -54.49 11.91 14.06
N THR A 247 -54.63 13.03 13.37
CA THR A 247 -55.28 14.26 13.80
C THR A 247 -56.74 14.00 14.23
N PRO A 248 -57.21 14.53 15.38
CA PRO A 248 -58.63 14.47 15.71
C PRO A 248 -59.40 15.53 14.91
N ALA A 249 -60.41 15.08 14.17
CA ALA A 249 -61.41 15.94 13.54
C ALA A 249 -62.27 16.64 14.59
N ALA A 250 -62.43 17.96 14.45
CA ALA A 250 -63.32 18.78 15.27
C ALA A 250 -64.79 18.35 15.12
N ARG A 251 -65.43 17.96 16.23
CA ARG A 251 -66.89 17.81 16.31
C ARG A 251 -67.50 19.07 16.93
N PHE A 252 -68.35 19.73 16.15
CA PHE A 252 -69.28 20.77 16.59
C PHE A 252 -70.13 20.28 17.78
N ARG A 253 -70.16 21.04 18.88
CA ARG A 253 -71.20 20.93 19.91
C ARG A 253 -72.15 22.12 19.76
N ARG A 254 -73.42 21.82 19.48
CA ARG A 254 -74.56 22.75 19.61
C ARG A 254 -74.78 23.05 21.09
N ALA A 255 -75.03 24.32 21.40
CA ALA A 255 -75.43 24.81 22.72
C ALA A 255 -76.88 24.39 23.05
N PRO A 256 -77.23 24.20 24.35
CA PRO A 256 -78.61 24.02 24.75
C PRO A 256 -79.32 25.36 24.97
N LEU A 257 -80.59 25.37 24.57
CA LEU A 257 -81.60 26.40 24.77
C LEU A 257 -81.99 26.45 26.25
N VAL A 258 -81.98 27.63 26.86
CA VAL A 258 -82.56 27.88 28.19
C VAL A 258 -83.85 28.67 27.99
N VAL A 259 -84.94 28.16 28.59
CA VAL A 259 -86.20 28.85 28.86
C VAL A 259 -86.09 29.53 30.21
#